data_AF-A0A8C4L5X0-F1
#
_entry.id   AF-A0A8C4L5X0-F1
#
_cell.length_a   1.000
_cell.length_b   1.000
_cell.length_c   1.000
_cell.angle_alpha   90.00
_cell.angle_beta   90.00
_cell.angle_gamma   90.00
#
_symmetry.space_group_name_H-M   'P 1'
#
loop_
_entity.id
_entity.type
_entity.pdbx_description
1 polymer ?
#
loop_
_entity_poly.entity_id
_entity_poly.type
_entity_poly.pdbx_seq_one_letter_code
_entity_poly.pdbx_strand_id
1 'polypeptide(L)'
;MGHLVLAENSPGRDSTEYFIIFEPRLPALSRKLESYILPFMFYNDVKKQQQMAELTKEKDQLSKSIIMYRSLFEASKQLLDEMKCQVEEAKLKEAQLRNELKAHNIDIPTTQQMPHIEALLKRKTSEQEELRKKPRRSCTLPNYTKGSGDVLGKIAHLAQIEDDRAAMVISWHLASDMDCVVTLTTDAARRIYDETQGRQQVLPLDSIYKKTLPDWKRPLPHYRNGKLYFKPVGDPVFARDLLTFSDNVEHCETVFGMLLGDTIILDNLDAANHYRKEVVKITHCPTLLTRDGDRIRSNGKFGGLQNKAPPMDKLRGMVFGAPIPKQCLILGEQIDLLQQYRTAVCKLGAVNDDLNGQLEYLHTPDMKKKKQELDEQEKNLKLIEQKLGMTPTRKCSDSLRHPMADCPIPPKRMRRDTTRQNR
;
A
#
# COMPACT_ATOMS: atom_id res chain seq x y z
N MET A 1 19.71 -45.47 41.44
CA MET A 1 21.09 -44.95 41.55
C MET A 1 21.56 -45.18 42.98
N GLY A 2 22.71 -45.81 43.17
CA GLY A 2 23.23 -46.12 44.50
C GLY A 2 23.52 -44.85 45.30
N HIS A 3 23.14 -44.83 46.58
CA HIS A 3 23.56 -43.79 47.50
C HIS A 3 25.09 -43.82 47.61
N LEU A 4 25.74 -42.74 47.19
CA LEU A 4 27.15 -42.52 47.49
C LEU A 4 27.24 -42.25 49.00
N VAL A 5 27.90 -43.13 49.73
CA VAL A 5 28.14 -42.99 51.17
C VAL A 5 29.64 -42.87 51.38
N LEU A 6 30.06 -41.85 52.13
CA LEU A 6 31.45 -41.68 52.51
C LEU A 6 31.83 -42.78 53.50
N ALA A 7 32.99 -43.42 53.28
CA ALA A 7 33.52 -44.41 54.20
C ALA A 7 33.89 -43.75 55.55
N GLU A 8 33.57 -44.41 56.66
CA GLU A 8 33.98 -43.97 57.99
C GLU A 8 35.52 -43.84 58.06
N ASN A 9 36.00 -42.78 58.74
CA ASN A 9 37.42 -42.44 58.86
C ASN A 9 38.15 -42.09 57.54
N SER A 10 37.44 -41.57 56.54
CA SER A 10 38.08 -41.05 55.33
C SER A 10 39.06 -39.89 55.67
N PRO A 11 40.21 -39.76 54.97
CA PRO A 11 41.27 -38.79 55.29
C PRO A 11 40.90 -37.33 54.93
N GLY A 12 39.61 -37.03 54.78
CA GLY A 12 39.12 -35.71 54.44
C GLY A 12 39.40 -34.70 55.54
N ARG A 13 39.98 -33.55 55.18
CA ARG A 13 40.04 -32.35 56.00
C ARG A 13 38.67 -31.68 56.08
N ASP A 14 38.28 -31.27 57.28
CA ASP A 14 37.06 -30.50 57.55
C ASP A 14 37.05 -29.20 56.73
N SER A 15 35.86 -28.76 56.30
CA SER A 15 35.66 -27.50 55.58
C SER A 15 36.47 -27.36 54.29
N THR A 16 36.85 -28.49 53.68
CA THR A 16 37.59 -28.51 52.41
C THR A 16 36.62 -28.87 51.28
N GLU A 17 36.73 -28.17 50.15
CA GLU A 17 36.00 -28.49 48.93
C GLU A 17 36.69 -29.66 48.21
N TYR A 18 35.90 -30.67 47.88
CA TYR A 18 36.29 -31.85 47.13
C TYR A 18 35.49 -31.92 45.85
N PHE A 19 36.04 -32.58 44.84
CA PHE A 19 35.40 -32.73 43.54
C PHE A 19 35.21 -34.20 43.22
N ILE A 20 33.98 -34.60 42.94
CA ILE A 20 33.70 -35.91 42.34
C ILE A 20 33.77 -35.72 40.83
N ILE A 21 34.78 -36.32 40.22
CA ILE A 21 34.98 -36.27 38.78
C ILE A 21 34.37 -37.53 38.17
N PHE A 22 33.31 -37.34 37.39
CA PHE A 22 32.66 -38.39 36.64
C PHE A 22 33.27 -38.46 35.24
N GLU A 23 34.16 -39.43 35.04
CA GLU A 23 34.80 -39.70 33.75
C GLU A 23 33.99 -40.74 32.95
N PRO A 24 33.40 -40.36 31.80
CA PRO A 24 32.67 -41.30 30.97
C PRO A 24 33.63 -42.26 30.25
N ARG A 25 33.61 -43.55 30.60
CA ARG A 25 34.35 -44.61 29.89
C ARG A 25 33.48 -45.24 28.82
N LEU A 26 33.56 -44.72 27.59
CA LEU A 26 32.84 -45.23 26.43
C LEU A 26 33.85 -45.74 25.39
N PRO A 27 34.06 -47.07 25.26
CA PRO A 27 35.10 -47.63 24.38
C PRO A 27 34.89 -47.37 22.87
N ALA A 28 33.68 -47.00 22.44
CA ALA A 28 33.29 -46.94 21.03
C ALA A 28 33.27 -45.51 20.41
N LEU A 29 33.58 -44.45 21.17
CA LEU A 29 33.58 -43.07 20.70
C LEU A 29 35.01 -42.53 20.62
N SER A 30 35.44 -42.13 19.41
CA SER A 30 36.77 -41.56 19.14
C SER A 30 36.97 -40.12 19.64
N ARG A 31 35.98 -39.54 20.33
CA ARG A 31 36.03 -38.19 20.92
C ARG A 31 35.99 -38.27 22.44
N LYS A 32 36.95 -37.63 23.11
CA LYS A 32 36.95 -37.48 24.58
C LYS A 32 35.79 -36.56 24.98
N LEU A 33 34.82 -37.10 25.71
CA LEU A 33 33.78 -36.32 26.38
C LEU A 33 34.40 -35.63 27.61
N GLU A 34 34.00 -34.39 27.86
CA GLU A 34 34.43 -33.65 29.06
C GLU A 34 33.86 -34.31 30.33
N SER A 35 34.70 -34.40 31.35
CA SER A 35 34.32 -34.98 32.64
C SER A 35 33.32 -34.07 33.36
N TYR A 36 32.26 -34.65 33.92
CA TYR A 36 31.35 -33.91 34.79
C TYR A 36 31.96 -33.81 36.19
N ILE A 37 32.11 -32.59 36.70
CA ILE A 37 32.74 -32.34 38.00
C ILE A 37 31.65 -31.88 38.98
N LEU A 38 31.40 -32.67 40.02
CA LEU A 38 30.48 -32.33 41.11
C LEU A 38 31.29 -31.89 42.34
N PRO A 39 31.35 -30.59 42.66
CA PRO A 39 31.93 -30.12 43.91
C PRO A 39 31.05 -30.50 45.10
N PHE A 40 31.67 -30.86 46.22
CA PHE A 40 31.02 -31.07 47.50
C PHE A 40 31.96 -30.66 48.64
N MET A 41 31.40 -30.21 49.76
CA MET A 41 32.17 -29.89 50.95
C MET A 41 31.91 -30.91 52.05
N PHE A 42 32.97 -31.26 52.78
CA PHE A 42 32.89 -32.18 53.90
C PHE A 42 32.91 -31.43 55.24
N TYR A 43 32.00 -31.81 56.14
CA TYR A 43 31.89 -31.24 57.49
C TYR A 43 31.85 -32.37 58.51
N ASN A 44 32.76 -32.32 59.49
CA ASN A 44 32.87 -33.33 60.55
C ASN A 44 31.82 -33.17 61.66
N ASP A 45 31.25 -31.96 61.80
CA ASP A 45 30.24 -31.65 62.81
C ASP A 45 28.84 -31.64 62.19
N VAL A 46 27.95 -32.48 62.73
CA VAL A 46 26.54 -32.59 62.31
C VAL A 46 25.82 -31.23 62.37
N LYS A 47 26.12 -30.39 63.36
CA LYS A 47 25.52 -29.04 63.49
C LYS A 47 25.98 -28.13 62.36
N LYS A 48 27.27 -28.18 62.02
CA LYS A 48 27.87 -27.40 60.93
C LYS A 48 27.36 -27.87 59.57
N GLN A 49 27.22 -29.18 59.38
CA GLN A 49 26.63 -29.75 58.17
C GLN A 49 25.19 -29.28 57.96
N GLN A 50 24.37 -29.29 59.03
CA GLN A 50 22.99 -28.82 58.96
C GLN A 50 22.91 -27.32 58.65
N GLN A 51 23.75 -26.49 59.30
CA GLN A 51 23.83 -25.05 59.03
C GLN A 51 24.22 -24.76 57.56
N MET A 52 25.14 -25.52 56.98
CA MET A 52 25.60 -25.31 55.60
C MET A 52 24.56 -25.80 54.57
N ALA A 53 23.81 -26.87 54.89
CA ALA A 53 22.69 -27.32 54.08
C ALA A 53 21.55 -26.28 54.06
N GLU A 54 21.25 -25.66 55.20
CA GLU A 54 20.28 -24.57 55.31
C GLU A 54 20.70 -23.34 54.50
N LEU A 55 21.95 -22.89 54.64
CA LEU A 55 22.51 -21.79 53.85
C LEU A 55 22.51 -22.08 52.34
N THR A 56 22.78 -23.32 51.93
CA THR A 56 22.74 -23.72 50.52
C THR A 56 21.31 -23.68 49.97
N LYS A 57 20.33 -24.15 50.74
CA LYS A 57 18.91 -24.09 50.36
C LYS A 57 18.42 -22.65 50.27
N GLU A 58 18.83 -21.79 51.20
CA GLU A 58 18.51 -20.36 51.19
C GLU A 58 19.13 -19.65 49.97
N LYS A 59 20.40 -19.94 49.65
CA LYS A 59 21.07 -19.47 48.42
C LYS A 59 20.29 -19.86 47.17
N ASP A 60 19.91 -21.13 47.05
CA ASP A 60 19.20 -21.63 45.86
C ASP A 60 17.82 -20.96 45.71
N GLN A 61 17.12 -20.72 46.82
CA GLN A 61 15.84 -20.04 46.83
C GLN A 61 15.98 -18.55 46.46
N LEU A 62 16.97 -17.85 47.03
CA LEU A 62 17.29 -16.46 46.70
C LEU A 62 17.71 -16.33 45.23
N SER A 63 18.55 -17.24 44.73
CA SER A 63 19.01 -17.24 43.33
C SER A 63 17.84 -17.36 42.36
N LYS A 64 16.88 -18.25 42.63
CA LYS A 64 15.65 -18.39 41.80
C LYS A 64 14.81 -17.11 41.82
N SER A 65 14.64 -16.51 42.99
CA SER A 65 13.88 -15.25 43.14
C SER A 65 14.54 -14.08 42.40
N ILE A 66 15.86 -13.95 42.50
CA ILE A 66 16.65 -12.93 41.79
C ILE A 66 16.52 -13.10 40.27
N ILE A 67 16.62 -14.32 39.76
CA ILE A 67 16.45 -14.60 38.32
C ILE A 67 15.06 -14.17 37.85
N MET A 68 14.01 -14.52 38.62
CA MET A 68 12.64 -14.15 38.30
C MET A 68 12.47 -12.62 38.25
N TYR A 69 12.92 -11.90 39.27
CA TYR A 69 12.83 -10.44 39.30
C TYR A 69 13.66 -9.77 38.20
N ARG A 70 14.89 -10.24 37.92
CA ARG A 70 15.70 -9.73 36.81
C ARG A 70 14.99 -9.90 35.47
N SER A 71 14.42 -11.08 35.22
CA SER A 71 13.68 -11.36 33.99
C SER A 71 12.46 -10.43 33.82
N LEU A 72 11.73 -10.13 34.90
CA LEU A 72 10.60 -9.21 34.89
C LEU A 72 11.03 -7.77 34.55
N PHE A 73 12.11 -7.27 35.14
CA PHE A 73 12.63 -5.93 34.86
C PHE A 73 13.25 -5.83 33.46
N GLU A 74 13.91 -6.89 32.98
CA GLU A 74 14.45 -6.97 31.63
C GLU A 74 13.34 -6.96 30.59
N ALA A 75 12.30 -7.78 30.75
CA ALA A 75 11.12 -7.80 29.88
C ALA A 75 10.41 -6.43 29.87
N SER A 76 10.28 -5.78 31.03
CA SER A 76 9.68 -4.45 31.12
C SER A 76 10.51 -3.38 30.40
N LYS A 77 11.85 -3.49 30.44
CA LYS A 77 12.75 -2.59 29.72
C LYS A 77 12.65 -2.80 28.21
N GLN A 78 12.64 -4.06 27.75
CA GLN A 78 12.46 -4.41 26.34
C GLN A 78 11.14 -3.84 25.81
N LEU A 79 10.04 -4.03 26.54
CA LEU A 79 8.74 -3.45 26.20
C LEU A 79 8.80 -1.92 26.09
N LEU A 80 9.44 -1.23 27.04
CA LEU A 80 9.60 0.23 26.96
C LEU A 80 10.38 0.67 25.73
N ASP A 81 11.46 -0.04 25.40
CA ASP A 81 12.29 0.31 24.25
C ASP A 81 11.53 0.08 22.93
N GLU A 82 10.73 -0.98 22.84
CA GLU A 82 9.80 -1.21 21.73
C GLU A 82 8.74 -0.11 21.61
N MET A 83 8.11 0.29 22.73
CA MET A 83 7.11 1.36 22.74
C MET A 83 7.71 2.70 22.31
N LYS A 84 8.94 3.02 22.73
CA LYS A 84 9.66 4.23 22.25
C LYS A 84 9.90 4.19 20.75
N CYS A 85 10.30 3.04 20.20
CA CYS A 85 10.43 2.88 18.76
C CYS A 85 9.09 3.14 18.04
N GLN A 86 7.99 2.60 18.56
CA GLN A 86 6.65 2.84 18.00
C GLN A 86 6.24 4.33 18.04
N VAL A 87 6.59 5.05 19.12
CA VAL A 87 6.37 6.50 19.21
C VAL A 87 7.15 7.24 18.11
N GLU A 88 8.42 6.92 17.92
CA GLU A 88 9.24 7.59 16.90
C GLU A 88 8.75 7.27 15.47
N GLU A 89 8.33 6.04 15.20
CA GLU A 89 7.69 5.69 13.93
C GLU A 89 6.39 6.46 13.70
N ALA A 90 5.54 6.57 14.73
CA ALA A 90 4.28 7.32 14.65
C ALA A 90 4.54 8.83 14.42
N LYS A 91 5.55 9.40 15.08
CA LYS A 91 5.99 10.79 14.87
C LYS A 91 6.50 11.02 13.45
N LEU A 92 7.32 10.11 12.94
CA LEU A 92 7.85 10.21 11.57
C LEU A 92 6.70 10.20 10.55
N LYS A 93 5.73 9.30 10.73
CA LYS A 93 4.55 9.20 9.86
C LYS A 93 3.66 10.46 9.92
N GLU A 94 3.45 11.02 11.12
CA GLU A 94 2.73 12.29 11.28
C GLU A 94 3.45 13.43 10.56
N ALA A 95 4.77 13.55 10.73
CA ALA A 95 5.57 14.59 10.10
C ALA A 95 5.59 14.48 8.56
N GLN A 96 5.66 13.26 8.02
CA GLN A 96 5.56 13.00 6.58
C GLN A 96 4.23 13.50 6.02
N LEU A 97 3.11 13.07 6.61
CA LEU A 97 1.77 13.49 6.20
C LEU A 97 1.55 15.00 6.37
N ARG A 98 2.13 15.61 7.41
CA ARG A 98 2.10 17.06 7.61
C ARG A 98 2.82 17.82 6.50
N ASN A 99 3.94 17.30 6.02
CA ASN A 99 4.68 17.91 4.92
C ASN A 99 3.91 17.78 3.58
N GLU A 100 3.26 16.64 3.33
CA GLU A 100 2.37 16.47 2.18
C GLU A 100 1.19 17.45 2.21
N LEU A 101 0.56 17.65 3.36
CA LEU A 101 -0.49 18.64 3.53
C LEU A 101 -0.03 20.06 3.22
N LYS A 102 1.19 20.43 3.65
CA LYS A 102 1.79 21.73 3.30
C LYS A 102 2.03 21.87 1.79
N ALA A 103 2.43 20.80 1.11
CA ALA A 103 2.56 20.81 -0.35
C ALA A 103 1.23 21.07 -1.07
N HIS A 104 0.10 20.68 -0.45
CA HIS A 104 -1.25 21.02 -0.91
C HIS A 104 -1.77 22.38 -0.39
N ASN A 105 -0.92 23.24 0.18
CA ASN A 105 -1.27 24.52 0.80
C ASN A 105 -2.27 24.40 1.96
N ILE A 106 -2.23 23.28 2.69
CA ILE A 106 -3.03 23.06 3.89
C ILE A 106 -2.09 23.13 5.09
N ASP A 107 -2.15 24.25 5.84
CA ASP A 107 -1.39 24.39 7.08
C ASP A 107 -2.27 24.03 8.29
N ILE A 108 -1.71 23.19 9.18
CA ILE A 108 -2.38 22.75 10.39
C ILE A 108 -1.64 23.33 11.59
N PRO A 109 -2.32 24.13 12.43
CA PRO A 109 -1.71 24.73 13.60
C PRO A 109 -1.31 23.64 14.59
N THR A 110 -0.17 23.83 15.27
CA THR A 110 0.32 22.88 16.29
C THR A 110 -0.57 22.84 17.54
N THR A 111 -1.32 23.92 17.80
CA THR A 111 -2.30 24.02 18.89
C THR A 111 -3.69 23.73 18.35
N GLN A 112 -4.50 22.93 19.07
CA GLN A 112 -5.86 22.54 18.66
C GLN A 112 -5.92 21.83 17.29
N GLN A 113 -4.95 20.95 17.01
CA GLN A 113 -4.87 20.16 15.79
C GLN A 113 -6.18 19.41 15.48
N MET A 114 -6.72 18.65 16.44
CA MET A 114 -7.89 17.79 16.22
C MET A 114 -9.17 18.58 15.85
N PRO A 115 -9.61 19.60 16.60
CA PRO A 115 -10.75 20.42 16.21
C PRO A 115 -10.58 21.10 14.83
N HIS A 116 -9.36 21.54 14.51
CA HIS A 116 -9.07 22.16 13.23
C HIS A 116 -9.21 21.16 12.07
N ILE A 117 -8.66 19.96 12.22
CA ILE A 117 -8.77 18.87 11.24
C ILE A 117 -10.23 18.51 10.98
N GLU A 118 -11.04 18.36 12.05
CA GLU A 118 -12.46 18.04 11.91
C GLU A 118 -13.27 19.14 11.23
N ALA A 119 -13.01 20.40 11.57
CA ALA A 119 -13.62 21.55 10.90
C ALA A 119 -13.24 21.61 9.41
N LEU A 120 -11.98 21.35 9.07
CA LEU A 120 -11.49 21.37 7.70
C LEU A 120 -12.06 20.21 6.88
N LEU A 121 -12.12 19.00 7.44
CA LEU A 121 -12.78 17.85 6.84
C LEU A 121 -14.25 18.15 6.55
N LYS A 122 -14.99 18.65 7.54
CA LYS A 122 -16.40 19.01 7.36
C LYS A 122 -16.60 20.04 6.25
N ARG A 123 -15.74 21.06 6.18
CA ARG A 123 -15.78 22.09 5.14
C ARG A 123 -15.54 21.50 3.75
N LYS A 124 -14.45 20.74 3.58
CA LYS A 124 -14.07 20.17 2.28
C LYS A 124 -15.06 19.13 1.79
N THR A 125 -15.58 18.28 2.67
CA THR A 125 -16.64 17.32 2.33
C THR A 125 -17.91 18.04 1.88
N SER A 126 -18.33 19.10 2.60
CA SER A 126 -19.48 19.90 2.18
C SER A 126 -19.25 20.58 0.83
N GLU A 127 -18.07 21.15 0.60
CA GLU A 127 -17.72 21.78 -0.69
C GLU A 127 -17.74 20.76 -1.84
N GLN A 128 -17.20 19.55 -1.61
CA GLN A 128 -17.21 18.47 -2.60
C GLN A 128 -18.65 18.02 -2.91
N GLU A 129 -19.51 17.88 -1.91
CA GLU A 129 -20.91 17.53 -2.10
C GLU A 129 -21.67 18.58 -2.90
N GLU A 130 -21.48 19.86 -2.58
CA GLU A 130 -22.13 20.95 -3.31
C GLU A 130 -21.70 20.96 -4.78
N LEU A 131 -20.40 20.79 -5.06
CA LEU A 131 -19.90 20.67 -6.43
C LEU A 131 -20.45 19.42 -7.16
N ARG A 132 -20.63 18.30 -6.45
CA ARG A 132 -21.24 17.08 -7.02
C ARG A 132 -22.72 17.25 -7.33
N LYS A 133 -23.47 18.01 -6.52
CA LYS A 133 -24.91 18.28 -6.70
C LYS A 133 -25.20 19.30 -7.80
N LYS A 134 -24.22 20.13 -8.20
CA LYS A 134 -24.42 21.09 -9.31
C LYS A 134 -24.91 20.37 -10.57
N PRO A 135 -25.94 20.92 -11.26
CA PRO A 135 -26.46 20.32 -12.48
C PRO A 135 -25.35 20.32 -13.54
N ARG A 136 -25.23 19.20 -14.24
CA ARG A 136 -24.28 18.99 -15.33
C ARG A 136 -25.03 18.43 -16.52
N ARG A 137 -24.49 18.65 -17.72
CA ARG A 137 -24.96 17.95 -18.89
C ARG A 137 -24.86 16.45 -18.64
N SER A 138 -25.95 15.75 -18.89
CA SER A 138 -26.03 14.29 -18.86
C SER A 138 -26.67 13.80 -20.15
N CYS A 139 -26.19 12.67 -20.66
CA CYS A 139 -26.88 11.95 -21.73
C CYS A 139 -28.23 11.43 -21.20
N THR A 140 -29.32 11.63 -21.94
CA THR A 140 -30.66 11.15 -21.54
C THR A 140 -31.00 9.80 -22.15
N LEU A 141 -30.12 9.23 -22.99
CA LEU A 141 -30.33 7.89 -23.52
C LEU A 141 -30.35 6.89 -22.37
N PRO A 142 -31.29 5.93 -22.38
CA PRO A 142 -31.30 4.88 -21.38
C PRO A 142 -30.01 4.08 -21.48
N ASN A 143 -29.33 3.91 -20.34
CA ASN A 143 -28.12 3.09 -20.30
C ASN A 143 -28.50 1.63 -20.55
N TYR A 144 -27.62 0.88 -21.22
CA TYR A 144 -27.82 -0.55 -21.38
C TYR A 144 -27.42 -1.25 -20.08
N THR A 145 -28.29 -2.10 -19.54
CA THR A 145 -28.02 -2.81 -18.29
C THR A 145 -26.82 -3.72 -18.49
N LYS A 146 -25.78 -3.56 -17.66
CA LYS A 146 -24.58 -4.42 -17.65
C LYS A 146 -24.95 -5.80 -17.06
N GLY A 147 -25.79 -6.56 -17.76
CA GLY A 147 -26.24 -7.89 -17.35
C GLY A 147 -25.19 -8.98 -17.57
N SER A 148 -24.16 -8.72 -18.39
CA SER A 148 -23.03 -9.61 -18.64
C SER A 148 -21.72 -8.83 -18.69
N GLY A 149 -20.62 -9.43 -18.21
CA GLY A 149 -19.29 -8.80 -18.18
C GLY A 149 -18.69 -8.47 -19.55
N ASP A 150 -19.31 -8.96 -20.62
CA ASP A 150 -18.89 -8.74 -22.01
C ASP A 150 -19.47 -7.47 -22.64
N VAL A 151 -20.31 -6.71 -21.93
CA VAL A 151 -20.95 -5.49 -22.45
C VAL A 151 -20.32 -4.26 -21.81
N LEU A 152 -19.75 -3.38 -22.62
CA LEU A 152 -19.19 -2.12 -22.13
C LEU A 152 -20.26 -1.08 -21.87
N GLY A 153 -21.22 -0.95 -22.79
CA GLY A 153 -22.31 0.02 -22.71
C GLY A 153 -22.57 0.71 -24.05
N LYS A 154 -23.47 1.70 -24.05
CA LYS A 154 -23.75 2.51 -25.25
C LYS A 154 -22.69 3.57 -25.46
N ILE A 155 -22.37 3.88 -26.72
CA ILE A 155 -21.35 4.88 -27.09
C ILE A 155 -21.54 6.19 -26.33
N ALA A 156 -22.77 6.70 -26.23
CA ALA A 156 -23.06 7.96 -25.55
C ALA A 156 -22.69 8.01 -24.05
N HIS A 157 -22.50 6.86 -23.41
CA HIS A 157 -22.16 6.72 -21.99
C HIS A 157 -20.72 6.26 -21.75
N LEU A 158 -19.97 5.90 -22.80
CA LEU A 158 -18.58 5.44 -22.67
C LEU A 158 -17.58 6.59 -22.47
N ALA A 159 -17.97 7.82 -22.80
CA ALA A 159 -17.12 9.00 -22.69
C ALA A 159 -17.88 10.22 -22.20
N GLN A 160 -17.13 11.19 -21.69
CA GLN A 160 -17.60 12.48 -21.22
C GLN A 160 -16.78 13.59 -21.87
N ILE A 161 -17.39 14.75 -22.09
CA ILE A 161 -16.75 15.91 -22.72
C ILE A 161 -17.04 17.15 -21.88
N GLU A 162 -15.98 17.87 -21.48
CA GLU A 162 -16.07 19.08 -20.66
C GLU A 162 -16.59 20.29 -21.45
N ASP A 163 -16.04 20.56 -22.64
CA ASP A 163 -16.46 21.68 -23.51
C ASP A 163 -17.85 21.45 -24.11
N ASP A 164 -18.80 22.34 -23.81
CA ASP A 164 -20.19 22.26 -24.28
C ASP A 164 -20.34 22.30 -25.80
N ARG A 165 -19.55 23.16 -26.46
CA ARG A 165 -19.61 23.30 -27.91
C ARG A 165 -18.98 22.08 -28.58
N ALA A 166 -17.88 21.58 -28.04
CA ALA A 166 -17.28 20.34 -28.51
C ALA A 166 -18.23 19.15 -28.33
N ALA A 167 -18.89 19.03 -27.18
CA ALA A 167 -19.85 17.96 -26.92
C ALA A 167 -21.00 17.97 -27.93
N MET A 168 -21.56 19.15 -28.22
CA MET A 168 -22.60 19.31 -29.23
C MET A 168 -22.15 18.79 -30.60
N VAL A 169 -20.99 19.23 -31.10
CA VAL A 169 -20.58 18.90 -32.47
C VAL A 169 -20.05 17.49 -32.62
N ILE A 170 -19.40 16.94 -31.59
CA ILE A 170 -18.94 15.55 -31.58
C ILE A 170 -20.13 14.59 -31.47
N SER A 171 -21.10 14.87 -30.59
CA SER A 171 -22.32 14.06 -30.50
C SER A 171 -23.16 14.12 -31.77
N TRP A 172 -23.27 15.30 -32.40
CA TRP A 172 -23.90 15.40 -33.71
C TRP A 172 -23.14 14.63 -34.79
N HIS A 173 -21.81 14.70 -34.78
CA HIS A 173 -20.99 13.97 -35.74
C HIS A 173 -21.20 12.45 -35.64
N LEU A 174 -21.39 11.95 -34.41
CA LEU A 174 -21.63 10.54 -34.08
C LEU A 174 -23.11 10.18 -33.92
N ALA A 175 -24.05 11.02 -34.38
CA ALA A 175 -25.47 10.87 -34.06
C ALA A 175 -26.06 9.51 -34.49
N SER A 176 -25.51 8.88 -35.53
CA SER A 176 -25.89 7.54 -35.99
C SER A 176 -25.46 6.42 -35.04
N ASP A 177 -24.47 6.66 -34.19
CA ASP A 177 -23.77 5.64 -33.41
C ASP A 177 -24.00 5.82 -31.90
N MET A 178 -24.51 6.96 -31.45
CA MET A 178 -24.68 7.28 -30.02
C MET A 178 -25.45 6.21 -29.22
N ASP A 179 -26.45 5.58 -29.84
CA ASP A 179 -27.29 4.55 -29.20
C ASP A 179 -26.76 3.12 -29.39
N CYS A 180 -25.66 2.92 -30.13
CA CYS A 180 -25.08 1.61 -30.39
C CYS A 180 -24.40 1.04 -29.13
N VAL A 181 -24.64 -0.24 -28.86
CA VAL A 181 -24.11 -0.98 -27.72
C VAL A 181 -22.79 -1.65 -28.07
N VAL A 182 -21.73 -1.35 -27.32
CA VAL A 182 -20.41 -1.93 -27.51
C VAL A 182 -20.24 -3.18 -26.66
N THR A 183 -19.74 -4.25 -27.27
CA THR A 183 -19.44 -5.54 -26.61
C THR A 183 -18.00 -5.96 -26.84
N LEU A 184 -17.43 -6.73 -25.92
CA LEU A 184 -16.07 -7.27 -26.06
C LEU A 184 -16.02 -8.35 -27.16
N THR A 185 -17.07 -9.15 -27.27
CA THR A 185 -17.12 -10.29 -28.20
C THR A 185 -18.28 -10.19 -29.19
N THR A 186 -18.10 -10.83 -30.35
CA THR A 186 -19.14 -10.98 -31.37
C THR A 186 -20.33 -11.81 -30.86
N ASP A 187 -20.08 -12.81 -30.02
CA ASP A 187 -21.17 -13.62 -29.44
C ASP A 187 -22.07 -12.79 -28.52
N ALA A 188 -21.50 -11.89 -27.72
CA ALA A 188 -22.27 -10.97 -26.90
C ALA A 188 -23.10 -10.01 -27.75
N ALA A 189 -22.51 -9.46 -28.82
CA ALA A 189 -23.25 -8.61 -29.77
C ALA A 189 -24.43 -9.37 -30.41
N ARG A 190 -24.22 -10.63 -30.82
CA ARG A 190 -25.27 -11.46 -31.42
C ARG A 190 -26.43 -11.73 -30.47
N ARG A 191 -26.16 -12.04 -29.19
CA ARG A 191 -27.22 -12.22 -28.19
C ARG A 191 -28.12 -10.98 -28.08
N ILE A 192 -27.52 -9.80 -27.97
CA ILE A 192 -28.26 -8.54 -27.89
C ILE A 192 -29.06 -8.27 -29.16
N TYR A 193 -28.46 -8.54 -30.33
CA TYR A 193 -29.15 -8.41 -31.61
C TYR A 193 -30.39 -9.32 -31.67
N ASP A 194 -30.26 -10.59 -31.29
CA ASP A 194 -31.36 -11.56 -31.32
C ASP A 194 -32.46 -11.21 -30.29
N GLU A 195 -32.09 -10.85 -29.05
CA GLU A 195 -33.02 -10.43 -27.99
C GLU A 195 -33.83 -9.18 -28.38
N THR A 196 -33.21 -8.27 -29.12
CA THR A 196 -33.84 -7.02 -29.58
C THR A 196 -34.46 -7.13 -30.97
N GLN A 197 -34.45 -8.33 -31.56
CA GLN A 197 -34.94 -8.58 -32.93
C GLN A 197 -34.30 -7.64 -33.97
N GLY A 198 -33.01 -7.36 -33.81
CA GLY A 198 -32.21 -6.51 -34.67
C GLY A 198 -32.48 -5.01 -34.55
N ARG A 199 -33.30 -4.57 -33.58
CA ARG A 199 -33.57 -3.13 -33.36
C ARG A 199 -32.38 -2.40 -32.76
N GLN A 200 -31.60 -3.07 -31.92
CA GLN A 200 -30.44 -2.48 -31.27
C GLN A 200 -29.20 -2.63 -32.15
N GLN A 201 -28.55 -1.51 -32.48
CA GLN A 201 -27.23 -1.53 -33.09
C GLN A 201 -26.20 -2.03 -32.08
N VAL A 202 -25.29 -2.88 -32.53
CA VAL A 202 -24.24 -3.48 -31.72
C VAL A 202 -22.87 -3.36 -32.40
N LEU A 203 -21.82 -3.14 -31.61
CA LEU A 203 -20.44 -3.03 -32.08
C LEU A 203 -19.53 -3.97 -31.27
N PRO A 204 -19.15 -5.14 -31.83
CA PRO A 204 -18.23 -6.06 -31.18
C PRO A 204 -16.76 -5.68 -31.42
N LEU A 205 -15.99 -5.51 -30.35
CA LEU A 205 -14.59 -5.04 -30.43
C LEU A 205 -13.64 -6.05 -31.07
N ASP A 206 -13.91 -7.34 -30.91
CA ASP A 206 -13.11 -8.41 -31.54
C ASP A 206 -13.20 -8.42 -33.07
N SER A 207 -14.18 -7.72 -33.65
CA SER A 207 -14.32 -7.53 -35.10
C SER A 207 -13.57 -6.30 -35.65
N ILE A 208 -13.04 -5.42 -34.78
CA ILE A 208 -12.41 -4.16 -35.20
C ILE A 208 -10.98 -4.41 -35.71
N TYR A 209 -10.70 -3.94 -36.93
CA TYR A 209 -9.37 -4.02 -37.52
C TYR A 209 -8.42 -2.95 -36.96
N LYS A 210 -7.72 -3.32 -35.87
CA LYS A 210 -6.89 -2.40 -35.06
C LYS A 210 -5.77 -1.66 -35.80
N LYS A 211 -5.25 -2.20 -36.92
CA LYS A 211 -4.12 -1.59 -37.65
C LYS A 211 -4.46 -0.27 -38.35
N THR A 212 -5.75 0.05 -38.50
CA THR A 212 -6.22 1.30 -39.15
C THR A 212 -6.59 2.39 -38.15
N LEU A 213 -6.52 2.09 -36.85
CA LEU A 213 -6.87 3.03 -35.81
C LEU A 213 -5.83 4.16 -35.70
N PRO A 214 -6.26 5.38 -35.32
CA PRO A 214 -5.34 6.47 -35.10
C PRO A 214 -4.38 6.16 -33.95
N ASP A 215 -3.14 6.61 -34.09
CA ASP A 215 -2.21 6.66 -32.97
C ASP A 215 -2.59 7.84 -32.06
N TRP A 216 -3.01 7.52 -30.83
CA TRP A 216 -3.45 8.50 -29.82
C TRP A 216 -2.33 9.46 -29.40
N LYS A 217 -1.06 9.09 -29.57
CA LYS A 217 0.10 9.95 -29.26
C LYS A 217 0.56 10.80 -30.44
N ARG A 218 -0.07 10.64 -31.60
CA ARG A 218 0.31 11.36 -32.81
C ARG A 218 0.04 12.86 -32.66
N PRO A 219 1.01 13.73 -32.99
CA PRO A 219 0.78 15.17 -32.97
C PRO A 219 -0.15 15.62 -34.11
N LEU A 220 -0.74 16.80 -33.95
CA LEU A 220 -1.58 17.43 -34.98
C LEU A 220 -0.81 17.66 -36.28
N PRO A 221 -1.48 17.63 -37.46
CA PRO A 221 -0.82 17.72 -38.76
C PRO A 221 0.15 18.89 -38.97
N HIS A 222 -0.08 20.03 -38.31
CA HIS A 222 0.74 21.23 -38.41
C HIS A 222 2.04 21.16 -37.59
N TYR A 223 2.18 20.17 -36.71
CA TYR A 223 3.38 19.90 -35.92
C TYR A 223 3.93 18.51 -36.25
N ARG A 224 5.09 18.44 -36.90
CA ARG A 224 5.73 17.17 -37.29
C ARG A 224 7.23 17.23 -37.04
N ASN A 225 7.80 16.11 -36.60
CA ASN A 225 9.25 15.97 -36.34
C ASN A 225 9.83 17.08 -35.43
N GLY A 226 9.08 17.47 -34.40
CA GLY A 226 9.50 18.53 -33.48
C GLY A 226 9.43 19.95 -34.06
N LYS A 227 8.91 20.13 -35.28
CA LYS A 227 8.84 21.42 -35.98
C LYS A 227 7.39 21.80 -36.30
N LEU A 228 7.10 23.08 -36.08
CA LEU A 228 5.87 23.72 -36.53
C LEU A 228 5.99 24.05 -38.03
N TYR A 229 5.14 23.46 -38.87
CA TYR A 229 5.14 23.72 -40.32
C TYR A 229 4.40 25.01 -40.67
N PHE A 230 3.34 25.31 -39.93
CA PHE A 230 2.62 26.58 -39.98
C PHE A 230 1.95 26.84 -38.64
N LYS A 231 1.74 28.11 -38.32
CA LYS A 231 0.98 28.50 -37.14
C LYS A 231 -0.52 28.45 -37.49
N PRO A 232 -1.31 27.57 -36.85
CA PRO A 232 -2.75 27.54 -37.10
C PRO A 232 -3.41 28.84 -36.64
N VAL A 233 -4.51 29.19 -37.30
CA VAL A 233 -5.43 30.21 -36.82
C VAL A 233 -6.43 29.49 -35.91
N GLY A 234 -6.64 30.01 -34.70
CA GLY A 234 -7.44 29.36 -33.66
C GLY A 234 -6.70 28.23 -32.95
N ASP A 235 -7.46 27.45 -32.18
CA ASP A 235 -6.97 26.36 -31.33
C ASP A 235 -7.42 24.97 -31.87
N PRO A 236 -6.66 24.36 -32.80
CA PRO A 236 -6.96 23.03 -33.30
C PRO A 236 -6.63 21.96 -32.25
N VAL A 237 -7.55 21.02 -32.04
CA VAL A 237 -7.37 19.86 -31.14
C VAL A 237 -8.00 18.62 -31.76
N PHE A 238 -7.46 17.42 -31.54
CA PHE A 238 -8.17 16.22 -31.97
C PHE A 238 -9.45 16.02 -31.14
N ALA A 239 -10.55 15.64 -31.79
CA ALA A 239 -11.82 15.40 -31.10
C ALA A 239 -11.70 14.30 -30.03
N ARG A 240 -10.85 13.30 -30.28
CA ARG A 240 -10.58 12.20 -29.34
C ARG A 240 -9.87 12.65 -28.06
N ASP A 241 -9.07 13.73 -28.12
CA ASP A 241 -8.32 14.25 -26.97
C ASP A 241 -9.24 15.02 -25.99
N LEU A 242 -10.46 15.34 -26.41
CA LEU A 242 -11.49 15.97 -25.58
C LEU A 242 -12.35 14.96 -24.82
N LEU A 243 -12.18 13.66 -25.09
CA LEU A 243 -12.92 12.59 -24.42
C LEU A 243 -12.27 12.24 -23.09
N THR A 244 -13.10 12.18 -22.04
CA THR A 244 -12.74 11.64 -20.73
C THR A 244 -13.43 10.30 -20.55
N PHE A 245 -12.66 9.25 -20.25
CA PHE A 245 -13.16 7.90 -20.01
C PHE A 245 -13.16 7.60 -18.51
N SER A 246 -14.28 7.07 -17.98
CA SER A 246 -14.35 6.66 -16.58
C SER A 246 -13.76 5.27 -16.34
N ASP A 247 -13.98 4.35 -17.30
CA ASP A 247 -13.62 2.94 -17.22
C ASP A 247 -13.16 2.41 -18.59
N ASN A 248 -12.46 1.28 -18.61
CA ASN A 248 -12.10 0.55 -19.83
C ASN A 248 -11.41 1.41 -20.90
N VAL A 249 -10.41 2.21 -20.49
CA VAL A 249 -9.74 3.22 -21.33
C VAL A 249 -9.28 2.64 -22.67
N GLU A 250 -8.54 1.54 -22.68
CA GLU A 250 -8.01 0.93 -23.91
C GLU A 250 -9.13 0.50 -24.90
N HIS A 251 -10.23 -0.02 -24.36
CA HIS A 251 -11.38 -0.40 -25.18
C HIS A 251 -12.09 0.84 -25.73
N CYS A 252 -12.27 1.88 -24.91
CA CYS A 252 -12.85 3.14 -25.35
C CYS A 252 -11.98 3.82 -26.42
N GLU A 253 -10.66 3.80 -26.26
CA GLU A 253 -9.72 4.30 -27.24
C GLU A 253 -9.84 3.58 -28.59
N THR A 254 -10.09 2.26 -28.56
CA THR A 254 -10.36 1.46 -29.76
C THR A 254 -11.66 1.90 -30.44
N VAL A 255 -12.75 2.03 -29.67
CA VAL A 255 -14.08 2.45 -30.16
C VAL A 255 -14.02 3.85 -30.78
N PHE A 256 -13.55 4.83 -30.02
CA PHE A 256 -13.53 6.22 -30.47
C PHE A 256 -12.45 6.48 -31.50
N GLY A 257 -11.35 5.72 -31.49
CA GLY A 257 -10.37 5.73 -32.57
C GLY A 257 -10.99 5.33 -33.91
N MET A 258 -11.86 4.32 -33.92
CA MET A 258 -12.59 3.90 -35.12
C MET A 258 -13.62 4.94 -35.56
N LEU A 259 -14.41 5.47 -34.62
CA LEU A 259 -15.55 6.34 -34.92
C LEU A 259 -15.16 7.78 -35.27
N LEU A 260 -14.18 8.35 -34.56
CA LEU A 260 -13.72 9.73 -34.77
C LEU A 260 -12.50 9.81 -35.68
N GLY A 261 -11.67 8.75 -35.73
CA GLY A 261 -10.41 8.77 -36.46
C GLY A 261 -9.53 9.96 -36.06
N ASP A 262 -9.05 10.68 -37.08
CA ASP A 262 -8.24 11.88 -36.94
C ASP A 262 -9.07 13.18 -36.97
N THR A 263 -10.37 13.15 -36.65
CA THR A 263 -11.21 14.37 -36.65
C THR A 263 -10.66 15.45 -35.73
N ILE A 264 -10.61 16.69 -36.22
CA ILE A 264 -10.07 17.86 -35.51
C ILE A 264 -11.18 18.87 -35.22
N ILE A 265 -11.18 19.45 -34.02
CA ILE A 265 -12.02 20.58 -33.62
C ILE A 265 -11.24 21.87 -33.78
N LEU A 266 -11.87 22.90 -34.34
CA LEU A 266 -11.38 24.29 -34.39
C LEU A 266 -12.43 25.25 -33.84
N ASP A 267 -12.08 26.53 -33.70
CA ASP A 267 -12.99 27.53 -33.14
C ASP A 267 -14.16 27.84 -34.06
N ASN A 268 -13.88 28.21 -35.31
CA ASN A 268 -14.86 28.69 -36.27
C ASN A 268 -14.53 28.26 -37.71
N LEU A 269 -15.43 28.59 -38.64
CA LEU A 269 -15.34 28.16 -40.04
C LEU A 269 -14.13 28.77 -40.78
N ASP A 270 -13.77 30.01 -40.50
CA ASP A 270 -12.64 30.68 -41.14
C ASP A 270 -11.31 30.05 -40.71
N ALA A 271 -11.16 29.80 -39.41
CA ALA A 271 -10.03 29.06 -38.86
C ALA A 271 -9.92 27.66 -39.49
N ALA A 272 -11.03 26.93 -39.62
CA ALA A 272 -11.04 25.60 -40.21
C ALA A 272 -10.68 25.59 -41.70
N ASN A 273 -11.17 26.57 -42.48
CA ASN A 273 -10.82 26.72 -43.89
C ASN A 273 -9.33 27.07 -44.07
N HIS A 274 -8.81 27.99 -43.27
CA HIS A 274 -7.40 28.33 -43.29
C HIS A 274 -6.53 27.13 -42.90
N TYR A 275 -6.90 26.42 -41.82
CA TYR A 275 -6.20 25.22 -41.37
C TYR A 275 -6.17 24.15 -42.46
N ARG A 276 -7.32 23.85 -43.08
CA ARG A 276 -7.39 22.89 -44.19
C ARG A 276 -6.45 23.30 -45.33
N LYS A 277 -6.49 24.57 -45.77
CA LYS A 277 -5.66 25.08 -46.86
C LYS A 277 -4.18 24.84 -46.64
N GLU A 278 -3.71 24.96 -45.40
CA GLU A 278 -2.31 24.68 -45.05
C GLU A 278 -2.03 23.19 -44.87
N VAL A 279 -2.92 22.42 -44.23
CA VAL A 279 -2.72 20.97 -44.01
C VAL A 279 -2.63 20.20 -45.32
N VAL A 280 -3.49 20.50 -46.31
CA VAL A 280 -3.53 19.75 -47.57
C VAL A 280 -2.25 19.89 -48.40
N LYS A 281 -1.41 20.90 -48.12
CA LYS A 281 -0.08 21.06 -48.74
C LYS A 281 0.93 20.05 -48.19
N ILE A 282 0.68 19.47 -47.02
CA ILE A 282 1.61 18.64 -46.26
C ILE A 282 1.11 17.18 -46.19
N THR A 283 -0.19 16.97 -46.04
CA THR A 283 -0.80 15.66 -45.79
C THR A 283 -2.29 15.65 -46.08
N HIS A 284 -2.92 14.47 -46.10
CA HIS A 284 -4.37 14.37 -46.09
C HIS A 284 -4.97 15.10 -44.87
N CYS A 285 -5.97 15.95 -45.12
CA CYS A 285 -6.69 16.67 -44.08
C CYS A 285 -7.91 15.86 -43.63
N PRO A 286 -8.01 15.51 -42.33
CA PRO A 286 -9.17 14.81 -41.79
C PRO A 286 -10.42 15.71 -41.81
N THR A 287 -11.55 15.15 -41.38
CA THR A 287 -12.75 15.95 -41.10
C THR A 287 -12.44 17.00 -40.04
N LEU A 288 -12.89 18.22 -40.28
CA LEU A 288 -12.81 19.33 -39.33
C LEU A 288 -14.21 19.66 -38.84
N LEU A 289 -14.37 19.82 -37.54
CA LEU A 289 -15.56 20.36 -36.90
C LEU A 289 -15.20 21.69 -36.25
N THR A 290 -16.15 22.61 -36.18
CA THR A 290 -15.96 23.89 -35.49
C THR A 290 -16.82 23.97 -34.25
N ARG A 291 -16.39 24.69 -33.22
CA ARG A 291 -17.19 24.95 -32.03
C ARG A 291 -18.48 25.72 -32.35
N ASP A 292 -18.50 26.45 -33.47
CA ASP A 292 -19.69 27.12 -34.01
C ASP A 292 -20.65 26.19 -34.79
N GLY A 293 -20.35 24.89 -34.84
CA GLY A 293 -21.24 23.88 -35.40
C GLY A 293 -21.03 23.58 -36.89
N ASP A 294 -19.96 24.05 -37.53
CA ASP A 294 -19.70 23.78 -38.94
C ASP A 294 -18.85 22.53 -39.12
N ARG A 295 -19.11 21.76 -40.20
CA ARG A 295 -18.31 20.61 -40.59
C ARG A 295 -17.71 20.80 -41.97
N ILE A 296 -16.39 20.65 -42.05
CA ILE A 296 -15.65 20.46 -43.30
C ILE A 296 -15.27 18.99 -43.40
N ARG A 297 -15.87 18.25 -44.33
CA ARG A 297 -15.55 16.84 -44.53
C ARG A 297 -14.09 16.66 -44.99
N SER A 298 -13.54 15.46 -44.85
CA SER A 298 -12.18 15.14 -45.31
C SER A 298 -11.93 15.46 -46.79
N ASN A 299 -12.96 15.34 -47.64
CA ASN A 299 -12.90 15.73 -49.05
C ASN A 299 -13.02 17.24 -49.32
N GLY A 300 -13.25 18.05 -48.28
CA GLY A 300 -13.31 19.51 -48.34
C GLY A 300 -14.70 20.09 -48.53
N LYS A 301 -15.74 19.26 -48.58
CA LYS A 301 -17.12 19.74 -48.67
C LYS A 301 -17.56 20.35 -47.33
N PHE A 302 -18.04 21.59 -47.36
CA PHE A 302 -18.67 22.30 -46.24
C PHE A 302 -19.91 23.08 -46.71
N GLY A 303 -20.72 23.56 -45.77
CA GLY A 303 -21.99 24.25 -46.06
C GLY A 303 -23.18 23.33 -46.29
N GLY A 304 -24.39 23.91 -46.19
CA GLY A 304 -25.67 23.20 -46.24
C GLY A 304 -26.09 22.59 -44.90
N LEU A 305 -27.38 22.25 -44.76
CA LEU A 305 -27.97 21.77 -43.51
C LEU A 305 -27.27 20.53 -42.93
N GLN A 306 -26.76 19.64 -43.77
CA GLN A 306 -26.05 18.44 -43.34
C GLN A 306 -24.64 18.71 -42.79
N ASN A 307 -24.10 19.91 -42.95
CA ASN A 307 -22.78 20.30 -42.43
C ASN A 307 -22.89 21.39 -41.35
N LYS A 308 -24.10 21.62 -40.83
CA LYS A 308 -24.35 22.49 -39.69
C LYS A 308 -24.95 21.65 -38.55
N ALA A 309 -24.28 21.64 -37.42
CA ALA A 309 -24.78 21.05 -36.19
C ALA A 309 -26.04 21.80 -35.74
N PRO A 310 -27.11 21.09 -35.40
CA PRO A 310 -28.26 21.73 -34.78
C PRO A 310 -27.90 22.17 -33.35
N PRO A 311 -28.64 23.14 -32.78
CA PRO A 311 -28.56 23.46 -31.36
C PRO A 311 -28.70 22.21 -30.47
N MET A 312 -28.06 22.23 -29.31
CA MET A 312 -27.93 21.06 -28.43
C MET A 312 -29.28 20.46 -27.98
N ASP A 313 -30.30 21.30 -27.78
CA ASP A 313 -31.68 20.90 -27.44
C ASP A 313 -32.32 19.99 -28.51
N LYS A 314 -31.93 20.16 -29.77
CA LYS A 314 -32.45 19.36 -30.89
C LYS A 314 -31.77 18.01 -31.05
N LEU A 315 -30.71 17.73 -30.29
CA LEU A 315 -30.04 16.43 -30.27
C LEU A 315 -30.82 15.37 -29.46
N ARG A 316 -32.00 15.73 -28.91
CA ARG A 316 -32.90 14.81 -28.17
C ARG A 316 -32.19 14.06 -27.03
N GLY A 317 -31.23 14.75 -26.41
CA GLY A 317 -30.42 14.24 -25.31
C GLY A 317 -29.41 13.14 -25.67
N MET A 318 -29.18 12.89 -26.98
CA MET A 318 -28.05 12.13 -27.50
C MET A 318 -26.79 13.01 -27.50
N VAL A 319 -26.37 13.44 -26.31
CA VAL A 319 -25.19 14.30 -26.12
C VAL A 319 -24.31 13.70 -25.03
N PHE A 320 -23.00 13.72 -25.23
CA PHE A 320 -22.05 13.24 -24.22
C PHE A 320 -22.22 14.00 -22.90
N GLY A 321 -22.17 13.28 -21.77
CA GLY A 321 -22.21 13.89 -20.45
C GLY A 321 -20.99 14.78 -20.20
N ALA A 322 -21.12 15.74 -19.30
CA ALA A 322 -19.96 16.48 -18.76
C ALA A 322 -19.32 15.68 -17.61
N PRO A 323 -17.99 15.62 -17.52
CA PRO A 323 -17.31 14.91 -16.45
C PRO A 323 -17.53 15.59 -15.10
N ILE A 324 -17.21 14.84 -14.04
CA ILE A 324 -17.16 15.42 -12.69
C ILE A 324 -16.06 16.51 -12.70
N PRO A 325 -16.32 17.71 -12.15
CA PRO A 325 -15.33 18.77 -12.12
C PRO A 325 -14.02 18.31 -11.47
N LYS A 326 -12.88 18.69 -12.05
CA LYS A 326 -11.55 18.33 -11.54
C LYS A 326 -11.36 18.76 -10.08
N GLN A 327 -11.96 19.88 -9.68
CA GLN A 327 -11.97 20.36 -8.30
C GLN A 327 -12.60 19.34 -7.32
N CYS A 328 -13.62 18.58 -7.73
CA CYS A 328 -14.18 17.52 -6.87
C CYS A 328 -13.19 16.38 -6.61
N LEU A 329 -12.37 16.05 -7.61
CA LEU A 329 -11.34 15.01 -7.50
C LEU A 329 -10.22 15.48 -6.57
N ILE A 330 -9.71 16.69 -6.78
CA ILE A 330 -8.70 17.33 -5.92
C ILE A 330 -9.18 17.44 -4.48
N LEU A 331 -10.43 17.85 -4.26
CA LEU A 331 -11.03 17.88 -2.92
C LEU A 331 -11.10 16.47 -2.31
N GLY A 332 -11.36 15.43 -3.10
CA GLY A 332 -11.35 14.05 -2.65
C GLY A 332 -9.98 13.62 -2.13
N GLU A 333 -8.93 13.85 -2.93
CA GLU A 333 -7.55 13.57 -2.53
C GLU A 333 -7.15 14.31 -1.23
N GLN A 334 -7.54 15.58 -1.12
CA GLN A 334 -7.31 16.37 0.08
C GLN A 334 -8.07 15.85 1.31
N ILE A 335 -9.32 15.39 1.12
CA ILE A 335 -10.12 14.78 2.20
C ILE A 335 -9.44 13.48 2.66
N ASP A 336 -9.01 12.62 1.73
CA ASP A 336 -8.35 11.35 2.05
C ASP A 336 -7.04 11.58 2.79
N LEU A 337 -6.22 12.54 2.35
CA LEU A 337 -4.98 12.93 3.02
C LEU A 337 -5.25 13.46 4.44
N LEU A 338 -6.28 14.29 4.61
CA LEU A 338 -6.68 14.80 5.93
C LEU A 338 -7.17 13.69 6.86
N GLN A 339 -7.88 12.68 6.34
CA GLN A 339 -8.29 11.51 7.13
C GLN A 339 -7.10 10.65 7.55
N GLN A 340 -6.12 10.47 6.67
CA GLN A 340 -4.88 9.77 7.01
C GLN A 340 -4.10 10.53 8.08
N TYR A 341 -3.98 11.85 7.95
CA TYR A 341 -3.33 12.69 8.95
C TYR A 341 -4.05 12.65 10.30
N ARG A 342 -5.40 12.78 10.31
CA ARG A 342 -6.23 12.60 11.51
C ARG A 342 -5.92 11.28 12.22
N THR A 343 -5.87 10.19 11.46
CA THR A 343 -5.60 8.85 11.99
C THR A 343 -4.19 8.76 12.56
N ALA A 344 -3.19 9.37 11.90
CA ALA A 344 -1.82 9.40 12.39
C ALA A 344 -1.68 10.19 13.70
N VAL A 345 -2.34 11.34 13.82
CA VAL A 345 -2.35 12.16 15.05
C VAL A 345 -3.01 11.38 16.20
N CYS A 346 -4.17 10.76 15.97
CA CYS A 346 -4.82 9.92 16.99
C CYS A 346 -3.92 8.75 17.42
N LYS A 347 -3.27 8.07 16.47
CA LYS A 347 -2.35 6.97 16.76
C LYS A 347 -1.15 7.45 17.58
N LEU A 348 -0.56 8.59 17.22
CA LEU A 348 0.55 9.17 17.97
C LEU A 348 0.14 9.54 19.41
N GLY A 349 -1.07 10.08 19.59
CA GLY A 349 -1.64 10.31 20.93
C GLY A 349 -1.74 9.01 21.73
N ALA A 350 -2.39 7.98 21.17
CA ALA A 350 -2.59 6.70 21.84
C ALA A 350 -1.27 6.01 22.24
N VAL A 351 -0.28 5.96 21.34
CA VAL A 351 1.01 5.31 21.64
C VAL A 351 1.81 6.10 22.69
N ASN A 352 1.70 7.44 22.70
CA ASN A 352 2.29 8.25 23.77
C ASN A 352 1.60 8.01 25.11
N ASP A 353 0.27 7.92 25.13
CA ASP A 353 -0.50 7.64 26.34
C ASP A 353 -0.16 6.25 26.90
N ASP A 354 -0.04 5.23 26.03
CA ASP A 354 0.40 3.88 26.40
C ASP A 354 1.82 3.89 27.00
N LEU A 355 2.76 4.60 26.36
CA LEU A 355 4.14 4.73 26.85
C LEU A 355 4.18 5.42 28.23
N ASN A 356 3.40 6.49 28.40
CA ASN A 356 3.29 7.20 29.66
C ASN A 356 2.68 6.31 30.75
N GLY A 357 1.62 5.56 30.42
CA GLY A 357 1.02 4.58 31.32
C GLY A 357 2.01 3.50 31.77
N GLN A 358 2.85 3.00 30.85
CA GLN A 358 3.88 2.02 31.18
C GLN A 358 5.00 2.61 32.06
N LEU A 359 5.37 3.88 31.83
CA LEU A 359 6.32 4.59 32.69
C LEU A 359 5.74 4.80 34.10
N GLU A 360 4.48 5.21 34.20
CA GLU A 360 3.78 5.36 35.47
C GLU A 360 3.68 4.03 36.23
N TYR A 361 3.33 2.94 35.53
CA TYR A 361 3.31 1.58 36.09
C TYR A 361 4.65 1.21 36.73
N LEU A 362 5.77 1.46 36.03
CA LEU A 362 7.11 1.21 36.55
C LEU A 362 7.49 2.08 37.75
N HIS A 363 6.85 3.24 37.90
CA HIS A 363 7.05 4.14 39.03
C HIS A 363 6.09 3.90 40.22
N THR A 364 5.18 2.92 40.11
CA THR A 364 4.28 2.55 41.21
C THR A 364 5.03 2.10 42.47
N PRO A 365 4.43 2.28 43.66
CA PRO A 365 5.02 1.84 44.93
C PRO A 365 5.38 0.35 44.93
N ASP A 366 4.52 -0.49 44.36
CA ASP A 366 4.74 -1.94 44.29
C ASP A 366 5.94 -2.31 43.43
N MET A 367 6.11 -1.67 42.27
CA MET A 367 7.26 -1.89 41.39
C MET A 367 8.56 -1.37 42.00
N LYS A 368 8.52 -0.24 42.70
CA LYS A 368 9.64 0.27 43.49
C LYS A 368 10.02 -0.67 44.63
N LYS A 369 9.02 -1.26 45.31
CA LYS A 369 9.25 -2.25 46.37
C LYS A 369 9.90 -3.51 45.81
N LYS A 370 9.41 -4.05 44.69
CA LYS A 370 10.03 -5.20 44.00
C LYS A 370 11.48 -4.92 43.59
N LYS A 371 11.79 -3.68 43.18
CA LYS A 371 13.16 -3.24 42.88
C LYS A 371 14.03 -3.26 44.14
N GLN A 372 13.54 -2.71 45.24
CA GLN A 372 14.25 -2.73 46.53
C GLN A 372 14.46 -4.16 47.06
N GLU A 373 13.44 -5.01 46.95
CA GLU A 373 13.53 -6.43 47.32
C GLU A 373 14.57 -7.16 46.47
N LEU A 374 14.65 -6.89 45.16
CA LEU A 374 15.70 -7.42 44.31
C LEU A 374 17.11 -6.98 44.78
N ASP A 375 17.29 -5.68 45.04
CA ASP A 375 18.57 -5.13 45.50
C ASP A 375 18.98 -5.71 46.86
N GLU A 376 18.01 -5.98 47.75
CA GLU A 376 18.24 -6.61 49.05
C GLU A 376 18.55 -8.10 48.93
N GLN A 377 17.81 -8.84 48.08
CA GLN A 377 18.08 -10.24 47.80
C GLN A 377 19.48 -10.43 47.19
N GLU A 378 19.92 -9.54 46.30
CA GLU A 378 21.28 -9.58 45.75
C GLU A 378 22.37 -9.33 46.80
N LYS A 379 22.13 -8.43 47.77
CA LYS A 379 23.04 -8.20 48.90
C LYS A 379 23.10 -9.42 49.82
N ASN A 380 21.94 -10.01 50.14
CA ASN A 380 21.84 -11.19 50.99
C ASN A 380 22.49 -12.42 50.33
N LEU A 381 22.30 -12.59 49.02
CA LEU A 381 22.95 -13.65 48.25
C LEU A 381 24.48 -13.54 48.36
N LYS A 382 25.05 -12.34 48.18
CA LYS A 382 26.51 -12.11 48.33
C LYS A 382 27.01 -12.46 49.73
N LEU A 383 26.24 -12.12 50.77
CA LEU A 383 26.61 -12.44 52.15
C LEU A 383 26.57 -13.96 52.42
N ILE A 384 25.58 -14.66 51.87
CA ILE A 384 25.48 -16.12 52.00
C ILE A 384 26.60 -16.81 51.21
N GLU A 385 26.93 -16.34 50.01
CA GLU A 385 28.07 -16.84 49.23
C GLU A 385 29.39 -16.65 49.97
N GLN A 386 29.58 -15.52 50.66
CA GLN A 386 30.74 -15.27 51.51
C GLN A 386 30.79 -16.22 52.72
N LYS A 387 29.65 -16.47 53.38
CA LYS A 387 29.54 -17.41 54.52
C LYS A 387 29.77 -18.87 54.11
N LEU A 388 29.37 -19.23 52.89
CA LEU A 388 29.62 -20.55 52.28
C LEU A 388 31.08 -20.72 51.81
N GLY A 389 31.94 -19.70 51.98
CA GLY A 389 33.35 -19.77 51.59
C GLY A 389 33.57 -19.83 50.08
N MET A 390 32.56 -19.47 49.27
CA MET A 390 32.69 -19.45 47.82
C MET A 390 33.52 -18.24 47.39
N THR A 391 34.77 -18.47 46.97
CA THR A 391 35.51 -17.46 46.20
C THR A 391 34.81 -17.19 44.87
N PRO A 392 34.83 -15.95 44.34
CA PRO A 392 34.14 -15.60 43.10
C PRO A 392 34.57 -16.55 41.99
N THR A 393 33.58 -17.14 41.32
CA THR A 393 33.76 -18.02 40.17
C THR A 393 34.77 -17.40 39.21
N ARG A 394 35.87 -18.14 39.00
CA ARG A 394 36.93 -17.84 38.05
C ARG A 394 36.27 -17.46 36.72
N LYS A 395 36.60 -16.26 36.20
CA LYS A 395 36.28 -15.85 34.84
C LYS A 395 36.61 -17.01 33.90
N CYS A 396 35.58 -17.55 33.23
CA CYS A 396 35.80 -18.42 32.09
C CYS A 396 36.64 -17.61 31.11
N SER A 397 37.84 -18.12 30.83
CA SER A 397 38.84 -17.50 29.99
C SER A 397 38.25 -17.15 28.63
N ASP A 398 38.40 -15.88 28.28
CA ASP A 398 38.37 -15.36 26.94
C ASP A 398 39.42 -16.13 26.10
N SER A 399 38.97 -17.12 25.35
CA SER A 399 39.71 -17.81 24.29
C SER A 399 38.74 -18.67 23.50
N LEU A 400 38.14 -18.06 22.48
CA LEU A 400 38.04 -18.59 21.12
C LEU A 400 37.28 -17.57 20.27
N ARG A 401 38.04 -16.63 19.69
CA ARG A 401 37.66 -16.00 18.42
C ARG A 401 37.37 -17.15 17.44
N HIS A 402 36.11 -17.32 17.06
CA HIS A 402 35.82 -18.06 15.83
C HIS A 402 36.02 -17.10 14.65
N PRO A 403 36.77 -17.53 13.61
CA PRO A 403 36.83 -16.81 12.36
C PRO A 403 35.47 -16.86 11.68
N MET A 404 35.12 -15.76 11.01
CA MET A 404 34.07 -15.74 10.01
C MET A 404 34.37 -16.83 8.98
N ALA A 405 33.44 -17.76 8.83
CA ALA A 405 33.43 -18.70 7.71
C ALA A 405 31.98 -18.88 7.28
N ASP A 406 31.76 -18.52 6.01
CA ASP A 406 30.53 -18.59 5.26
C ASP A 406 29.82 -19.93 5.45
N CYS A 407 28.50 -19.87 5.67
CA CYS A 407 27.60 -20.99 5.38
C CYS A 407 27.14 -20.88 3.91
N PRO A 408 27.53 -21.80 3.02
CA PRO A 408 26.82 -22.02 1.77
C PRO A 408 25.58 -22.88 2.04
N ILE A 409 24.44 -22.32 1.67
CA ILE A 409 23.13 -22.96 1.62
C ILE A 409 23.20 -24.26 0.78
N PRO A 410 22.78 -25.43 1.29
CA PRO A 410 22.60 -26.61 0.44
C PRO A 410 21.24 -26.54 -0.28
N PRO A 411 21.19 -26.75 -1.61
CA PRO A 411 19.95 -26.66 -2.37
C PRO A 411 19.02 -27.86 -2.15
N LYS A 412 17.73 -27.55 -2.08
CA LYS A 412 16.59 -28.48 -2.05
C LYS A 412 16.68 -29.47 -3.22
N ARG A 413 16.82 -30.76 -2.89
CA ARG A 413 16.74 -31.86 -3.85
C ARG A 413 15.26 -32.19 -4.10
N MET A 414 14.82 -31.97 -5.34
CA MET A 414 13.49 -32.32 -5.84
C MET A 414 13.24 -33.84 -5.79
N ARG A 415 12.04 -34.19 -5.34
CA ARG A 415 11.47 -35.55 -5.36
C ARG A 415 11.04 -35.88 -6.80
N ARG A 416 11.58 -36.96 -7.37
CA ARG A 416 11.11 -37.54 -8.64
C ARG A 416 9.96 -38.50 -8.36
N ASP A 417 8.88 -38.31 -9.10
CA ASP A 417 7.75 -39.23 -9.23
C ASP A 417 8.20 -40.52 -9.94
N THR A 418 7.77 -41.65 -9.40
CA THR A 418 7.82 -42.96 -10.05
C THR A 418 6.42 -43.36 -10.48
N THR A 419 6.20 -43.33 -11.78
CA THR A 419 5.06 -43.89 -12.50
C THR A 419 5.02 -45.41 -12.30
N ARG A 420 3.92 -45.94 -11.78
CA ARG A 420 3.57 -47.37 -11.86
C ARG A 420 2.73 -47.59 -13.12
N GLN A 421 3.24 -48.41 -14.04
CA GLN A 421 2.45 -49.07 -15.07
C GLN A 421 1.72 -50.26 -14.43
N ASN A 422 0.39 -50.28 -14.55
CA ASN A 422 -0.41 -51.49 -14.40
C ASN A 422 -0.45 -52.23 -15.74
N ARG A 423 -0.30 -53.55 -15.64
CA ARG A 423 -0.92 -54.52 -16.55
C ARG A 423 -2.40 -54.63 -16.24
#